data_AF-A0A9N9SDH6-F1
#
_entry.id   AF-A0A9N9SDH6-F1
#
_cell.length_a   1.000
_cell.length_b   1.000
_cell.length_c   1.000
_cell.angle_alpha   90.00
_cell.angle_beta   90.00
_cell.angle_gamma   90.00
#
_symmetry.space_group_name_H-M   'P 1'
#
loop_
_entity.id
_entity.type
_entity.pdbx_description
1 polymer ?
#
loop_
_entity_poly.entity_id
_entity_poly.type
_entity_poly.pdbx_seq_one_letter_code
_entity_poly.pdbx_strand_id
1 'polypeptide(L)'
;MVITLSDQYFQYFINPSKRKNRNSTLANALLNLSMVSKITIEQKFLERGHTQVEADSIHSTIERKLRHTNISVPADYVAICRSARRYPRPYTVYYLGHGFFKDFSKLSFLKSLRPGKRVGDPHVTDIRSLKYTPDGTIGYKLRHSENYMDLQFSRVSKKTRLEQCCPFSELTALYDDPLAIKKEKFLHLQALKMSIPADYHNFYDNLSYH
;
A
#
# COMPACT_ATOMS: atom_id res chain seq x y z
N MET A 1 -1.23 -0.96 -5.46
CA MET A 1 0.07 -1.03 -4.77
C MET A 1 0.97 -1.87 -5.66
N VAL A 2 1.90 -1.26 -6.38
CA VAL A 2 2.80 -1.98 -7.29
C VAL A 2 4.18 -1.92 -6.68
N ILE A 3 4.80 -3.09 -6.54
CA ILE A 3 6.13 -3.27 -5.98
C ILE A 3 7.01 -3.73 -7.14
N THR A 4 8.03 -2.96 -7.49
CA THR A 4 9.06 -3.38 -8.45
C THR A 4 10.32 -3.77 -7.69
N LEU A 5 10.84 -4.96 -8.00
CA LEU A 5 12.06 -5.53 -7.44
C LEU A 5 13.22 -5.25 -8.41
N SER A 6 14.33 -4.66 -7.93
CA SER A 6 15.63 -4.73 -8.60
C SER A 6 16.71 -5.15 -7.58
N ASP A 7 17.70 -5.91 -8.04
CA ASP A 7 18.48 -6.87 -7.25
C ASP A 7 19.37 -6.31 -6.13
N GLN A 8 19.42 -4.99 -5.91
CA GLN A 8 20.13 -4.40 -4.76
C GLN A 8 19.42 -3.19 -4.11
N TYR A 9 18.29 -2.74 -4.66
CA TYR A 9 17.56 -1.56 -4.17
C TYR A 9 16.05 -1.76 -4.35
N PHE A 10 15.31 -1.71 -3.25
CA PHE A 10 13.85 -1.79 -3.29
C PHE A 10 13.28 -0.37 -3.40
N GLN A 11 12.87 0.02 -4.62
CA GLN A 11 12.26 1.32 -4.85
C GLN A 11 10.74 1.18 -4.81
N TYR A 12 10.14 1.62 -3.70
CA TYR A 12 8.71 1.47 -3.46
C TYR A 12 7.96 2.71 -3.94
N PHE A 13 7.32 2.61 -5.11
CA PHE A 13 6.48 3.68 -5.65
C PHE A 13 5.04 3.54 -5.15
N ILE A 14 4.69 4.30 -4.12
CA ILE A 14 3.30 4.39 -3.66
C ILE A 14 2.60 5.48 -4.47
N ASN A 15 1.51 5.11 -5.15
CA ASN A 15 0.64 6.06 -5.84
C ASN A 15 0.37 7.27 -4.90
N PRO A 16 0.72 8.50 -5.31
CA PRO A 16 0.82 9.66 -4.44
C PRO A 16 -0.56 10.18 -4.01
N SER A 17 -1.23 9.50 -3.08
CA SER A 17 -2.25 10.17 -2.28
C SER A 17 -1.54 11.01 -1.21
N LYS A 18 -1.62 12.34 -1.33
CA LYS A 18 -0.82 13.33 -0.58
C LYS A 18 -0.80 13.15 0.95
N ARG A 19 -1.78 12.44 1.53
CA ARG A 19 -1.89 12.23 2.98
C ARG A 19 -1.87 10.77 3.44
N LYS A 20 -2.34 9.80 2.65
CA LYS A 20 -2.46 8.41 3.16
C LYS A 20 -1.12 7.70 3.30
N ASN A 21 -0.11 8.11 2.54
CA ASN A 21 1.19 7.41 2.48
C ASN A 21 2.25 7.96 3.46
N ARG A 22 1.89 8.97 4.28
CA ARG A 22 2.80 9.59 5.25
C ARG A 22 2.27 9.39 6.68
N ASN A 23 2.16 8.13 7.07
CA ASN A 23 1.66 7.73 8.39
C ASN A 23 2.64 6.78 9.09
N SER A 24 2.60 6.74 10.41
CA SER A 24 3.49 5.92 11.24
C SER A 24 3.28 4.41 11.06
N THR A 25 2.05 3.95 10.86
CA THR A 25 1.74 2.52 10.65
C THR A 25 2.46 1.97 9.42
N LEU A 26 2.40 2.68 8.30
CA LEU A 26 3.08 2.31 7.06
C LEU A 26 4.60 2.38 7.23
N ALA A 27 5.10 3.42 7.90
CA ALA A 27 6.53 3.54 8.18
C ALA A 27 7.05 2.40 9.07
N ASN A 28 6.28 1.98 10.08
CA ASN A 28 6.61 0.85 10.93
C ASN A 28 6.57 -0.47 10.14
N ALA A 29 5.59 -0.64 9.25
CA ALA A 29 5.51 -1.81 8.37
C ALA A 29 6.72 -1.91 7.42
N LEU A 30 7.11 -0.80 6.79
CA LEU A 30 8.27 -0.74 5.89
C LEU A 30 9.59 -0.92 6.66
N LEU A 31 9.72 -0.34 7.85
CA LEU A 31 10.89 -0.58 8.71
C LEU A 31 11.00 -2.06 9.12
N ASN A 32 9.87 -2.68 9.50
CA ASN A 32 9.83 -4.11 9.82
C ASN A 32 10.29 -4.96 8.64
N LEU A 33 9.76 -4.69 7.44
CA LEU A 33 10.15 -5.39 6.22
C LEU A 33 11.65 -5.24 5.94
N SER A 34 12.18 -4.02 6.08
CA SER A 34 13.61 -3.72 5.90
C SER A 34 14.50 -4.52 6.89
N MET A 35 14.12 -4.58 8.16
CA MET A 35 14.86 -5.33 9.19
C MET A 35 14.80 -6.85 9.01
N VAL A 36 13.65 -7.39 8.59
CA VAL A 36 13.44 -8.83 8.37
C VAL A 36 14.14 -9.29 7.10
N SER A 37 13.93 -8.59 5.99
CA SER A 37 14.51 -8.95 4.68
C SER A 37 15.98 -8.53 4.51
N LYS A 38 16.50 -7.70 5.43
CA LYS A 38 17.84 -7.10 5.35
C LYS A 38 18.06 -6.23 4.11
N ILE A 39 16.99 -5.59 3.62
CA ILE A 39 17.02 -4.71 2.43
C ILE A 39 16.81 -3.26 2.86
N THR A 40 17.46 -2.32 2.17
CA THR A 40 17.18 -0.89 2.32
C THR A 40 16.01 -0.48 1.43
N ILE A 41 15.02 0.18 2.00
CA ILE A 41 13.83 0.64 1.28
C ILE A 41 13.85 2.16 1.19
N GLU A 42 13.67 2.70 -0.01
CA GLU A 42 13.48 4.13 -0.21
C GLU A 42 12.04 4.44 -0.63
N GLN A 43 11.41 5.35 0.10
CA GLN A 43 10.08 5.86 -0.18
C GLN A 43 10.16 7.33 -0.56
N LYS A 44 10.03 7.62 -1.85
CA LYS A 44 10.08 8.98 -2.40
C LYS A 44 8.66 9.55 -2.52
N PHE A 45 8.51 10.82 -2.18
CA PHE A 45 7.26 11.56 -2.33
C PHE A 45 7.36 12.54 -3.49
N LEU A 46 6.36 12.51 -4.37
CA LEU A 46 6.32 13.40 -5.53
C LEU A 46 5.95 14.82 -5.15
N GLU A 47 6.61 15.76 -5.81
CA GLU A 47 6.26 17.17 -5.81
C GLU A 47 5.30 17.50 -6.97
N ARG A 48 4.61 18.64 -6.91
CA ARG A 48 3.77 19.10 -8.03
C ARG A 48 4.68 19.33 -9.24
N GLY A 49 4.41 18.66 -10.37
CA GLY A 49 5.18 18.81 -11.61
C GLY A 49 5.85 17.52 -12.13
N HIS A 50 5.95 16.47 -11.30
CA HIS A 50 6.51 15.17 -11.71
C HIS A 50 5.46 14.06 -11.56
N THR A 51 4.44 14.09 -12.42
CA THR A 51 3.23 13.25 -12.31
C THR A 51 3.26 11.94 -13.08
N GLN A 52 4.38 11.57 -13.70
CA GLN A 52 4.51 10.28 -14.39
C GLN A 52 5.44 9.36 -13.61
N VAL A 53 4.87 8.39 -12.89
CA VAL A 53 5.60 7.25 -12.35
C VAL A 53 5.39 6.02 -13.23
N GLU A 54 6.34 5.08 -13.21
CA GLU A 54 6.22 3.82 -13.97
C GLU A 54 4.90 3.09 -13.70
N ALA A 55 4.39 3.17 -12.46
CA ALA A 55 3.10 2.61 -12.07
C ALA A 55 1.91 3.19 -12.86
N ASP A 56 2.00 4.44 -13.33
CA ASP A 56 0.93 5.08 -14.12
C ASP A 56 0.77 4.41 -15.49
N SER A 57 1.83 3.81 -16.04
CA SER A 57 1.76 3.04 -17.28
C SER A 57 0.90 1.77 -17.11
N ILE A 58 1.00 1.11 -15.96
CA ILE A 58 0.19 -0.07 -15.63
C ILE A 58 -1.28 0.34 -15.48
N HIS A 59 -1.54 1.40 -14.72
CA HIS A 59 -2.89 1.94 -14.55
C HIS A 59 -3.52 2.34 -15.89
N SER A 60 -2.78 3.07 -16.74
CA SER A 60 -3.24 3.49 -18.06
C SER A 60 -3.57 2.29 -18.96
N THR A 61 -2.75 1.24 -18.92
CA THR A 61 -2.94 0.01 -19.71
C THR A 61 -4.19 -0.75 -19.25
N ILE A 62 -4.37 -0.91 -17.94
CA ILE A 62 -5.55 -1.57 -17.37
C ILE A 62 -6.81 -0.75 -17.64
N GLU A 63 -6.77 0.56 -17.44
CA GLU A 63 -7.91 1.47 -17.69
C GLU A 63 -8.34 1.42 -19.16
N ARG A 64 -7.38 1.44 -20.10
CA ARG A 64 -7.68 1.28 -21.53
C ARG A 64 -8.39 -0.04 -21.84
N LYS A 65 -8.03 -1.12 -21.16
CA LYS A 65 -8.67 -2.43 -21.34
C LYS A 65 -10.05 -2.47 -20.66
N LEU A 66 -10.21 -1.80 -19.52
CA LEU A 66 -11.49 -1.71 -18.80
C LEU A 66 -12.55 -0.91 -19.57
N ARG A 67 -12.15 0.09 -20.37
CA ARG A 67 -13.08 0.84 -21.23
C ARG A 67 -13.87 -0.12 -22.12
N HIS A 68 -15.19 0.01 -22.10
CA HIS A 68 -16.14 -0.79 -22.89
C HIS A 68 -16.11 -2.30 -22.60
N THR A 69 -15.59 -2.74 -21.44
CA THR A 69 -15.70 -4.12 -20.99
C THR A 69 -16.84 -4.25 -19.99
N ASN A 70 -17.71 -5.24 -20.18
CA ASN A 70 -18.75 -5.56 -19.21
C ASN A 70 -18.11 -6.28 -18.02
N ILE A 71 -18.43 -5.79 -16.82
CA ILE A 71 -17.91 -6.31 -15.55
C ILE A 71 -19.12 -6.66 -14.71
N SER A 72 -19.31 -7.93 -14.44
CA SER A 72 -20.47 -8.43 -13.68
C SER A 72 -20.10 -8.73 -12.24
N VAL A 73 -18.86 -9.17 -11.97
CA VAL A 73 -18.36 -9.45 -10.62
C VAL A 73 -16.91 -8.99 -10.42
N PRO A 74 -16.46 -8.79 -9.16
CA PRO A 74 -15.07 -8.44 -8.87
C PRO A 74 -14.02 -9.40 -9.45
N ALA A 75 -14.37 -10.68 -9.59
CA ALA A 75 -13.47 -11.68 -10.17
C ALA A 75 -13.13 -11.40 -11.65
N ASP A 76 -14.01 -10.73 -12.40
CA ASP A 76 -13.79 -10.41 -13.82
C ASP A 76 -12.59 -9.47 -14.00
N TYR A 77 -12.35 -8.59 -13.03
CA TYR A 77 -11.18 -7.71 -13.02
C TYR A 77 -9.87 -8.49 -13.08
N VAL A 78 -9.81 -9.73 -12.56
CA VAL A 78 -8.58 -10.54 -12.58
C VAL A 78 -8.19 -10.88 -14.01
N ALA A 79 -9.15 -11.36 -14.81
CA ALA A 79 -8.93 -11.72 -16.21
C ALA A 79 -8.58 -10.49 -17.05
N ILE A 80 -9.29 -9.37 -16.81
CA ILE A 80 -9.04 -8.10 -17.51
C ILE A 80 -7.64 -7.57 -17.18
N CYS A 81 -7.29 -7.50 -15.88
CA CYS A 81 -5.97 -7.04 -15.46
C CYS A 81 -4.88 -7.94 -16.03
N ARG A 82 -5.02 -9.28 -15.97
CA ARG A 82 -4.02 -10.21 -16.49
C ARG A 82 -3.75 -9.98 -17.98
N SER A 83 -4.80 -9.80 -18.77
CA SER A 83 -4.73 -9.62 -20.23
C SER A 83 -4.47 -8.17 -20.69
N ALA A 84 -4.44 -7.20 -19.77
CA ALA A 84 -4.31 -5.78 -20.12
C ALA A 84 -2.97 -5.47 -20.83
N ARG A 85 -1.87 -6.10 -20.41
CA ARG A 85 -0.55 -5.91 -21.02
C ARG A 85 -0.22 -7.04 -21.99
N ARG A 86 0.08 -6.68 -23.24
CA ARG A 86 0.45 -7.65 -24.29
C ARG A 86 1.97 -7.91 -24.36
N TYR A 87 2.79 -6.87 -24.28
CA TYR A 87 4.27 -6.96 -24.31
C TYR A 87 4.88 -6.35 -23.03
N PRO A 88 5.97 -6.91 -22.46
CA PRO A 88 6.67 -8.13 -22.89
C PRO A 88 5.93 -9.42 -22.54
N ARG A 89 5.04 -9.39 -21.54
CA ARG A 89 4.15 -10.50 -21.15
C ARG A 89 2.95 -10.01 -20.35
N PRO A 90 1.85 -10.77 -20.26
CA PRO A 90 0.72 -10.50 -19.36
C PRO A 90 1.12 -10.13 -17.93
N TYR A 91 0.25 -9.44 -17.20
CA TYR A 91 0.47 -9.17 -15.78
C TYR A 91 0.22 -10.42 -14.94
N THR A 92 1.05 -10.64 -13.93
CA THR A 92 0.72 -11.61 -12.87
C THR A 92 -0.24 -10.92 -11.89
N VAL A 93 -1.45 -11.46 -11.77
CA VAL A 93 -2.50 -10.90 -10.91
C VAL A 93 -2.84 -11.91 -9.82
N TYR A 94 -2.79 -11.46 -8.57
CA TYR A 94 -3.18 -12.24 -7.40
C TYR A 94 -4.51 -11.70 -6.88
N TYR A 95 -5.51 -12.56 -6.78
CA TYR A 95 -6.78 -12.21 -6.16
C TYR A 95 -6.65 -12.39 -4.65
N LEU A 96 -6.76 -11.30 -3.89
CA LEU A 96 -6.49 -11.29 -2.45
C LEU A 96 -7.80 -11.36 -1.66
N GLY A 97 -7.88 -12.30 -0.72
CA GLY A 97 -8.97 -12.41 0.25
C GLY A 97 -8.69 -11.68 1.56
N HIS A 98 -9.66 -11.68 2.48
CA HIS A 98 -9.54 -11.05 3.80
C HIS A 98 -8.34 -11.58 4.60
N GLY A 99 -8.07 -12.88 4.55
CA GLY A 99 -6.96 -13.53 5.27
C GLY A 99 -5.55 -13.12 4.82
N PHE A 100 -5.40 -12.44 3.68
CA PHE A 100 -4.12 -11.88 3.28
C PHE A 100 -3.76 -10.61 4.06
N PHE A 101 -4.75 -9.84 4.50
CA PHE A 101 -4.50 -8.56 5.14
C PHE A 101 -4.06 -8.76 6.60
N LYS A 102 -2.92 -8.16 6.95
CA LYS A 102 -2.31 -8.24 8.27
C LYS A 102 -2.45 -6.92 9.02
N ASP A 103 -2.58 -7.01 10.34
CA ASP A 103 -2.62 -5.85 11.22
C ASP A 103 -1.20 -5.40 11.59
N PHE A 104 -0.82 -4.23 11.08
CA PHE A 104 0.46 -3.59 11.37
C PHE A 104 0.37 -2.56 12.51
N SER A 105 -0.81 -2.36 13.10
CA SER A 105 -1.01 -1.37 14.19
C SER A 105 -0.21 -1.71 15.45
N LYS A 106 0.03 -3.00 15.68
CA LYS A 106 0.82 -3.52 16.80
C LYS A 106 2.33 -3.25 16.66
N LEU A 107 2.81 -2.95 15.45
CA LEU A 107 4.19 -2.54 15.25
C LEU A 107 4.36 -1.08 15.68
N SER A 108 4.89 -0.86 16.88
CA SER A 108 5.01 0.47 17.49
C SER A 108 6.45 0.98 17.56
N PHE A 109 7.24 0.81 16.51
CA PHE A 109 8.63 1.28 16.45
C PHE A 109 8.74 2.81 16.47
N LEU A 110 7.86 3.49 15.74
CA LEU A 110 7.80 4.93 15.63
C LEU A 110 6.36 5.41 15.91
N LYS A 111 6.23 6.47 16.71
CA LYS A 111 4.93 7.11 17.00
C LYS A 111 4.56 8.19 15.98
N SER A 112 5.55 8.94 15.48
CA SER A 112 5.34 10.08 14.59
C SER A 112 6.46 10.19 13.57
N LEU A 113 6.09 10.52 12.33
CA LEU A 113 7.02 10.84 11.24
C LEU A 113 7.47 12.30 11.24
N ARG A 114 6.97 13.14 12.16
CA ARG A 114 7.26 14.58 12.15
C ARG A 114 8.75 14.82 12.45
N PRO A 115 9.51 15.48 11.54
CA PRO A 115 10.92 15.78 11.79
C PRO A 115 11.12 16.89 12.84
N GLY A 116 10.16 17.81 12.94
CA GLY A 116 10.18 18.95 13.86
C GLY A 116 9.57 18.70 15.24
N LYS A 117 10.06 19.42 16.25
CA LYS A 117 9.53 19.42 17.64
C LYS A 117 8.76 20.69 17.98
N ARG A 118 9.22 21.84 17.46
CA ARG A 118 8.74 23.17 17.82
C ARG A 118 7.82 23.72 16.74
N VAL A 119 7.07 24.76 17.11
CA VAL A 119 6.31 25.57 16.15
C VAL A 119 7.32 26.23 15.21
N GLY A 120 7.11 26.09 13.90
CA GLY A 120 8.04 26.54 12.86
C GLY A 120 8.96 25.46 12.32
N ASP A 121 9.11 24.31 13.00
CA ASP A 121 9.93 23.22 12.49
C ASP A 121 9.21 22.46 11.34
N PRO A 122 9.97 21.72 10.49
CA PRO A 122 9.41 20.92 9.41
C PRO A 122 8.34 19.92 9.87
N HIS A 123 7.28 19.82 9.07
CA HIS A 123 6.17 18.91 9.26
C HIS A 123 6.33 17.67 8.36
N VAL A 124 5.48 16.67 8.61
CA VAL A 124 5.41 15.45 7.77
C VAL A 124 5.13 15.78 6.30
N THR A 125 4.46 16.91 6.02
CA THR A 125 4.17 17.43 4.68
C THR A 125 5.42 17.91 3.94
N ASP A 126 6.50 18.20 4.64
CA ASP A 126 7.73 18.75 4.05
C ASP A 126 8.73 17.64 3.67
N ILE A 127 8.49 16.41 4.12
CA ILE A 127 9.31 15.25 3.79
C ILE A 127 9.18 14.90 2.31
N ARG A 128 10.34 14.74 1.65
CA ARG A 128 10.47 14.37 0.23
C ARG A 128 10.92 12.95 0.00
N SER A 129 11.65 12.38 0.95
CA SER A 129 12.04 10.97 0.93
C SER A 129 12.17 10.43 2.34
N LEU A 130 11.84 9.15 2.52
CA LEU A 130 12.16 8.34 3.69
C LEU A 130 13.04 7.17 3.26
N LYS A 131 14.02 6.83 4.09
CA LYS A 131 14.89 5.67 3.90
C LYS A 131 14.80 4.77 5.12
N TYR A 132 14.43 3.52 4.92
CA TYR A 132 14.35 2.50 5.96
C TYR A 132 15.54 1.57 5.79
N THR A 133 16.28 1.35 6.86
CA THR A 133 17.51 0.55 6.82
C THR A 133 17.42 -0.69 7.71
N PRO A 134 18.16 -1.77 7.36
CA PRO A 134 18.16 -3.00 8.13
C PRO A 134 18.64 -2.89 9.59
N ASP A 135 19.36 -1.81 9.94
CA ASP A 135 19.81 -1.53 11.31
C ASP A 135 18.69 -0.92 12.19
N GLY A 136 17.48 -0.81 11.65
CA GLY A 136 16.33 -0.27 12.36
C GLY A 136 16.36 1.26 12.46
N THR A 137 16.94 1.96 11.49
CA THR A 137 16.83 3.42 11.40
C THR A 137 15.94 3.89 10.26
N ILE A 138 15.42 5.11 10.43
CA ILE A 138 14.66 5.83 9.42
C ILE A 138 15.39 7.14 9.17
N GLY A 139 15.87 7.32 7.94
CA GLY A 139 16.37 8.59 7.45
C GLY A 139 15.27 9.37 6.72
N TYR A 140 15.34 10.70 6.72
CA TYR A 140 14.46 11.57 5.95
C TYR A 140 15.24 12.62 5.14
N LYS A 141 14.62 13.11 4.06
CA LYS A 141 15.09 14.28 3.29
C LYS A 141 13.98 15.33 3.20
N LEU A 142 14.37 16.60 3.31
CA LEU A 142 13.48 17.75 3.04
C LEU A 142 13.67 18.30 1.62
N ARG A 143 14.84 18.07 1.01
CA ARG A 143 15.12 18.33 -0.41
C ARG A 143 15.77 17.12 -1.06
N HIS A 144 15.49 16.89 -2.34
CA HIS A 144 16.03 15.73 -3.07
C HIS A 144 17.56 15.74 -3.18
N SER A 145 18.17 16.92 -3.24
CA SER A 145 19.62 17.14 -3.35
C SER A 145 20.38 16.94 -2.04
N GLU A 146 19.70 16.92 -0.90
CA GLU A 146 20.35 16.81 0.41
C GLU A 146 20.67 15.35 0.77
N ASN A 147 21.55 15.15 1.75
CA ASN A 147 21.78 13.84 2.35
C ASN A 147 20.64 13.45 3.30
N TYR A 148 20.47 12.15 3.56
CA TYR A 148 19.49 11.69 4.54
C TYR A 148 19.90 12.12 5.95
N MET A 149 18.94 12.65 6.71
CA MET A 149 19.07 12.95 8.13
C MET A 149 18.35 11.90 8.97
N ASP A 150 18.88 11.57 10.15
CA ASP A 150 18.25 10.59 11.03
C ASP A 150 16.96 11.13 11.67
N LEU A 151 15.89 10.35 11.58
CA LEU A 151 14.62 10.64 12.23
C LEU A 151 14.66 10.21 13.71
N GLN A 152 15.22 11.06 14.58
CA GLN A 152 15.42 10.75 16.00
C GLN A 152 14.15 10.99 16.85
N PHE A 153 13.16 10.11 16.74
CA PHE A 153 11.88 10.24 17.48
C PHE A 153 11.35 8.95 18.09
N SER A 154 12.08 7.84 17.96
CA SER A 154 11.69 6.60 18.62
C SER A 154 12.19 6.59 20.06
N ARG A 155 11.29 6.41 21.03
CA ARG A 155 11.64 6.05 22.41
C ARG A 155 12.21 4.63 22.53
N VAL A 156 12.01 3.83 21.48
CA VAL A 156 12.49 2.45 21.40
C VAL A 156 13.95 2.50 20.94
N SER A 157 14.83 1.75 21.59
CA SER A 157 16.23 1.67 21.16
C SER A 157 16.35 0.94 19.81
N LYS A 158 17.45 1.15 19.06
CA LYS A 158 17.72 0.37 17.83
C LYS A 158 17.69 -1.14 18.13
N LYS A 159 18.34 -1.55 19.23
CA LYS A 159 18.38 -2.94 19.69
C LYS A 159 16.98 -3.51 19.90
N THR A 160 16.14 -2.80 20.64
CA THR A 160 14.76 -3.24 20.92
C THR A 160 13.92 -3.36 19.65
N ARG A 161 14.12 -2.50 18.64
CA ARG A 161 13.40 -2.64 17.35
C ARG A 161 13.81 -3.89 16.59
N LEU A 162 15.09 -4.24 16.62
CA LEU A 162 15.61 -5.45 15.97
C LEU A 162 15.11 -6.72 16.68
N GLU A 163 14.98 -6.68 18.01
CA GLU A 163 14.41 -7.77 18.80
C GLU A 163 12.89 -7.94 18.58
N GLN A 164 12.18 -6.85 18.29
CA GLN A 164 10.73 -6.84 18.08
C GLN A 164 10.30 -6.99 16.61
N CYS A 165 11.26 -7.04 15.67
CA CYS A 165 10.91 -7.24 14.27
C CYS A 165 10.35 -8.65 14.06
N CYS A 166 9.32 -8.78 13.22
CA CYS A 166 8.63 -10.05 13.02
C CYS A 166 8.32 -10.29 11.54
N PRO A 167 8.41 -11.53 11.05
CA PRO A 167 8.06 -11.86 9.68
C PRO A 167 6.56 -11.70 9.43
N PHE A 168 6.19 -11.54 8.15
CA PHE A 168 4.79 -11.34 7.74
C PHE A 168 3.85 -12.48 8.18
N SER A 169 4.36 -13.70 8.28
CA SER A 169 3.62 -14.88 8.74
C SER A 169 3.17 -14.78 10.19
N GLU A 170 3.93 -14.09 11.04
CA GLU A 170 3.67 -13.94 12.48
C GLU A 170 2.75 -12.75 12.80
N LEU A 171 2.49 -11.89 11.82
CA LEU A 171 1.53 -10.79 12.00
C LEU A 171 0.11 -11.34 12.12
N THR A 172 -0.66 -10.76 13.05
CA THR A 172 -2.08 -11.08 13.22
C THR A 172 -2.89 -10.65 12.00
N ALA A 173 -3.95 -11.39 11.68
CA ALA A 173 -4.88 -10.99 10.63
C ALA A 173 -5.53 -9.63 10.97
N LEU A 174 -5.78 -8.81 9.96
CA LEU A 174 -6.51 -7.55 10.11
C LEU A 174 -8.02 -7.78 10.19
N TYR A 175 -8.48 -8.83 9.52
CA TYR A 175 -9.87 -9.22 9.43
C TYR A 175 -9.97 -10.72 9.69
N ASP A 176 -10.89 -11.11 10.57
CA ASP A 176 -11.20 -12.52 10.83
C ASP A 176 -12.11 -13.09 9.74
N ASP A 177 -12.95 -12.24 9.14
CA ASP A 177 -13.94 -12.60 8.13
C ASP A 177 -14.01 -11.54 7.00
N PRO A 178 -14.66 -11.84 5.86
CA PRO A 178 -15.00 -10.84 4.86
C PRO A 178 -15.77 -9.65 5.45
N LEU A 179 -15.40 -8.43 5.07
CA LEU A 179 -16.06 -7.23 5.56
C LEU A 179 -17.51 -7.14 5.09
N ALA A 180 -18.44 -7.08 6.04
CA ALA A 180 -19.83 -6.80 5.77
C ALA A 180 -20.02 -5.40 5.18
N ILE A 181 -20.85 -5.27 4.16
CA ILE A 181 -21.21 -3.98 3.58
C ILE A 181 -22.37 -3.34 4.35
N LYS A 182 -22.55 -2.03 4.22
CA LYS A 182 -23.75 -1.38 4.77
C LYS A 182 -25.01 -1.91 4.09
N LYS A 183 -26.09 -2.09 4.84
CA LYS A 183 -27.40 -2.50 4.32
C LYS A 183 -27.86 -1.68 3.11
N GLU A 184 -27.70 -0.36 3.15
CA GLU A 184 -28.03 0.52 2.02
C GLU A 184 -27.28 0.14 0.73
N LYS A 185 -25.98 -0.14 0.85
CA LYS A 185 -25.15 -0.57 -0.29
C LYS A 185 -25.61 -1.93 -0.80
N PHE A 186 -25.96 -2.86 0.09
CA PHE A 186 -26.52 -4.16 -0.30
C PHE A 186 -27.80 -4.00 -1.11
N LEU A 187 -28.75 -3.18 -0.63
CA LEU A 187 -30.01 -2.92 -1.35
C LEU A 187 -29.77 -2.31 -2.73
N HIS A 188 -28.86 -1.35 -2.86
CA HIS A 188 -28.50 -0.79 -4.16
C HIS A 188 -27.90 -1.82 -5.11
N LEU A 189 -27.04 -2.72 -4.61
CA LEU A 189 -26.48 -3.81 -5.41
C LEU A 189 -27.57 -4.80 -5.86
N GLN A 190 -28.54 -5.09 -5.00
CA GLN A 190 -29.69 -5.93 -5.35
C GLN A 190 -30.57 -5.30 -6.44
N ALA A 191 -30.75 -3.98 -6.42
CA ALA A 191 -31.45 -3.28 -7.50
C ALA A 191 -30.65 -3.31 -8.82
N LEU A 192 -29.33 -3.10 -8.76
CA LEU A 192 -28.45 -3.15 -9.94
C LEU A 192 -28.29 -4.57 -10.50
N LYS A 193 -28.50 -5.61 -9.69
CA LYS A 193 -28.41 -7.02 -10.09
C LYS A 193 -29.27 -7.35 -11.31
N MET A 194 -30.41 -6.67 -11.49
CA MET A 194 -31.28 -6.86 -12.65
C MET A 194 -30.64 -6.45 -14.00
N SER A 195 -29.55 -5.67 -13.96
CA SER A 195 -28.81 -5.23 -15.15
C SER A 195 -27.68 -6.17 -15.58
N ILE A 196 -27.43 -7.26 -14.82
CA ILE A 196 -26.36 -8.22 -15.09
C ILE A 196 -26.92 -9.65 -15.31
N PRO A 197 -26.19 -10.54 -16.00
CA PRO A 197 -26.64 -11.91 -16.25
C PRO A 197 -26.93 -12.69 -14.97
N ALA A 198 -27.98 -13.53 -15.01
CA ALA A 198 -28.46 -14.32 -13.88
C ALA A 198 -27.38 -15.19 -13.22
N ASP A 199 -26.43 -15.70 -14.01
CA ASP A 199 -25.32 -16.54 -13.53
C ASP A 199 -24.46 -15.86 -12.45
N TYR A 200 -24.43 -14.51 -12.43
CA TYR A 200 -23.66 -13.73 -11.45
C TYR A 200 -24.48 -13.33 -10.21
N HIS A 201 -25.80 -13.55 -10.19
CA HIS A 201 -26.69 -13.06 -9.13
C HIS A 201 -26.32 -13.65 -7.77
N ASN A 202 -25.95 -14.93 -7.76
CA ASN A 202 -25.56 -15.65 -6.55
C ASN A 202 -24.41 -14.97 -5.79
N PHE A 203 -23.49 -14.28 -6.49
CA PHE A 203 -22.43 -13.53 -5.82
C PHE A 203 -23.00 -12.40 -4.94
N TYR A 204 -23.97 -11.65 -5.47
CA TYR A 204 -24.57 -10.51 -4.78
C TYR A 204 -25.52 -10.94 -3.67
N ASP A 205 -26.21 -12.06 -3.86
CA ASP A 205 -27.18 -12.60 -2.90
C ASP A 205 -26.53 -13.10 -1.62
N ASN A 206 -25.27 -13.53 -1.69
CA ASN A 206 -24.51 -14.02 -0.55
C ASN A 206 -23.60 -12.96 0.11
N LEU A 207 -23.72 -11.68 -0.26
CA LEU A 207 -22.93 -10.61 0.38
C LEU A 207 -23.42 -10.36 1.81
N SER A 208 -22.52 -10.49 2.79
CA SER A 208 -22.81 -10.13 4.18
C SER A 208 -23.03 -8.62 4.34
N TYR A 209 -24.02 -8.24 5.17
CA TYR A 209 -24.34 -6.84 5.44
C TYR A 209 -24.68 -6.59 6.92
N HIS A 210 -24.56 -5.33 7.35
CA HIS A 210 -24.95 -4.83 8.68
C HIS A 210 -25.79 -3.56 8.58
#